data_AF-A0A1G5AQJ2-F1
#
_entry.id   AF-A0A1G5AQJ2-F1
#
_cell.length_a   1.000
_cell.length_b   1.000
_cell.length_c   1.000
_cell.angle_alpha   90.00
_cell.angle_beta   90.00
_cell.angle_gamma   90.00
#
_symmetry.space_group_name_H-M   'P 1'
#
loop_
_entity.id
_entity.type
_entity.pdbx_description
1 polymer ?
#
loop_
_entity_poly.entity_id
_entity_poly.type
_entity_poly.pdbx_seq_one_letter_code
_entity_poly.pdbx_strand_id
1 'polypeptide(L)'
;MKNQGNTAAVVLFLVTLIACGFWSSPALCKGACIEEAAPGIGAVPASMEPGYKRAFCKYTKVVAPNGNPIHIFAQDKITDLQMLRAKGVLEHYLTDCPGSLYGEDKSAVANRMADNGAALLLLNGSDDRWFPVRVEGQPLYQDEIQVEGGEWYMNQDYEHHRDATFEEILHLVHDFGIGVDGPHSLPGALPGLQARIRVAQQHALANGLMGDLPEEVVDEWTRENSLSQEYLAAVVDSWYGLWGAWPWNDRGMYGQYCAKDRNGLRQNDPMGAAMMDNTFFHPYLTYNARIDPGFEGTFSLRFDPELPYTHHARYLKDVTLTGDRSSNVRVNGYNNDITGNSGKNTVLFSGNYAEYTIRLRSGFSIRVEDGVSNRDGINTLRDIEVLTFQDRVLVLGSET
;
A
#
# COMPACT_ATOMS: atom_id res chain seq x y z
N MET A 1 -17.30 17.76 38.17
CA MET A 1 -18.72 17.54 37.81
C MET A 1 -18.98 18.13 36.45
N LYS A 2 -19.54 17.31 35.55
CA LYS A 2 -19.87 17.53 34.13
C LYS A 2 -18.73 17.25 33.13
N ASN A 3 -18.64 15.95 32.82
CA ASN A 3 -18.36 15.42 31.49
C ASN A 3 -19.06 16.26 30.42
N GLN A 4 -18.32 16.67 29.41
CA GLN A 4 -18.87 16.85 28.07
C GLN A 4 -18.18 15.83 27.19
N GLY A 5 -18.95 14.82 26.80
CA GLY A 5 -18.52 13.82 25.85
C GLY A 5 -18.35 14.46 24.48
N ASN A 6 -17.16 14.35 23.92
CA ASN A 6 -16.98 14.43 22.49
C ASN A 6 -17.61 13.17 21.91
N THR A 7 -18.77 13.33 21.29
CA THR A 7 -19.26 12.41 20.28
C THR A 7 -18.23 12.41 19.15
N ALA A 8 -17.40 11.37 19.12
CA ALA A 8 -16.61 11.05 17.94
C ALA A 8 -17.58 10.90 16.77
N ALA A 9 -17.38 11.71 15.74
CA ALA A 9 -18.08 11.52 14.47
C ALA A 9 -17.69 10.13 13.96
N VAL A 10 -18.65 9.22 13.95
CA VAL A 10 -18.54 7.95 13.25
C VAL A 10 -18.42 8.31 11.78
N VAL A 11 -17.19 8.26 11.24
CA VAL A 11 -16.96 8.29 9.79
C VAL A 11 -17.52 6.97 9.28
N LEU A 12 -18.74 7.06 8.77
CA LEU A 12 -19.51 5.97 8.21
C LEU A 12 -18.85 5.60 6.87
N PHE A 13 -18.14 4.46 6.84
CA PHE A 13 -17.71 3.86 5.58
C PHE A 13 -18.94 3.28 4.89
N LEU A 14 -19.45 4.04 3.92
CA LEU A 14 -20.59 3.68 3.11
C LEU A 14 -20.06 2.99 1.86
N VAL A 15 -19.84 1.67 1.94
CA VAL A 15 -19.63 0.82 0.75
C VAL A 15 -20.95 0.83 -0.03
N THR A 16 -21.13 1.83 -0.89
CA THR A 16 -22.42 2.04 -1.54
C THR A 16 -22.55 1.05 -2.69
N LEU A 17 -23.24 -0.07 -2.47
CA LEU A 17 -23.72 -0.95 -3.53
C LEU A 17 -24.66 -0.17 -4.47
N ILE A 18 -24.29 -0.10 -5.75
CA ILE A 18 -24.91 0.73 -6.79
C ILE A 18 -26.37 0.33 -7.02
N ALA A 19 -27.31 1.19 -6.60
CA ALA A 19 -28.69 1.19 -7.07
C ALA A 19 -28.83 2.14 -8.29
N CYS A 20 -29.29 1.60 -9.41
CA CYS A 20 -29.53 2.33 -10.66
C CYS A 20 -30.56 3.47 -10.48
N GLY A 21 -30.11 4.72 -10.50
CA GLY A 21 -30.95 5.91 -10.59
C GLY A 21 -30.52 6.81 -11.76
N PHE A 22 -31.48 7.15 -12.62
CA PHE A 22 -31.38 8.15 -13.70
C PHE A 22 -31.14 9.57 -13.13
N TRP A 23 -31.00 10.57 -14.02
CA TRP A 23 -30.74 12.02 -13.81
C TRP A 23 -29.26 12.44 -14.04
N SER A 24 -29.12 13.37 -14.98
CA SER A 24 -27.92 13.99 -15.63
C SER A 24 -27.04 14.81 -14.66
N SER A 25 -25.71 14.95 -14.75
CA SER A 25 -24.70 14.86 -15.82
C SER A 25 -23.33 14.43 -15.24
N PRO A 26 -22.43 13.78 -16.01
CA PRO A 26 -21.14 13.31 -15.50
C PRO A 26 -20.06 14.40 -15.53
N ALA A 27 -19.21 14.44 -14.50
CA ALA A 27 -17.90 15.07 -14.57
C ALA A 27 -17.04 14.25 -15.55
N LEU A 28 -17.17 14.59 -16.84
CA LEU A 28 -16.36 14.04 -17.93
C LEU A 28 -14.91 14.48 -17.74
N CYS A 29 -13.97 13.57 -17.95
CA CYS A 29 -12.58 13.92 -18.20
C CYS A 29 -12.54 14.79 -19.47
N LYS A 30 -12.50 16.12 -19.32
CA LYS A 30 -12.56 17.08 -20.44
C LYS A 30 -11.18 17.47 -20.98
N GLY A 31 -10.10 16.89 -20.47
CA GLY A 31 -8.71 17.16 -20.91
C GLY A 31 -8.04 15.96 -21.56
N ALA A 32 -7.10 16.23 -22.48
CA ALA A 32 -6.12 15.24 -22.92
C ALA A 32 -5.09 15.06 -21.80
N CYS A 33 -5.05 13.89 -21.17
CA CYS A 33 -4.22 13.66 -19.98
C CYS A 33 -2.76 13.25 -20.26
N ILE A 34 -2.37 13.10 -21.53
CA ILE A 34 -1.07 12.48 -21.85
C ILE A 34 -0.39 13.30 -22.94
N GLU A 35 0.51 14.18 -22.51
CA GLU A 35 1.59 14.69 -23.37
C GLU A 35 2.91 13.95 -23.05
N GLU A 36 3.20 13.67 -21.77
CA GLU A 36 4.28 12.80 -21.31
C GLU A 36 3.82 12.01 -20.07
N ALA A 37 4.01 10.68 -20.05
CA ALA A 37 3.65 9.81 -18.92
C ALA A 37 4.84 8.96 -18.49
N ALA A 38 4.89 8.62 -17.19
CA ALA A 38 5.91 7.74 -16.64
C ALA A 38 5.92 6.37 -17.33
N PRO A 39 7.08 5.69 -17.44
CA PRO A 39 7.17 4.37 -18.06
C PRO A 39 6.14 3.38 -17.49
N GLY A 40 5.36 2.77 -18.38
CA GLY A 40 4.31 1.81 -18.01
C GLY A 40 2.92 2.40 -17.76
N ILE A 41 2.76 3.73 -17.85
CA ILE A 41 1.46 4.42 -17.92
C ILE A 41 1.20 4.86 -19.35
N GLY A 42 -0.04 4.67 -19.82
CA GLY A 42 -0.45 5.06 -21.17
C GLY A 42 -1.92 5.43 -21.25
N ALA A 43 -2.41 5.62 -22.49
CA ALA A 43 -3.82 5.92 -22.74
C ALA A 43 -4.71 4.70 -22.48
N VAL A 44 -5.98 4.96 -22.13
CA VAL A 44 -7.01 3.91 -22.01
C VAL A 44 -7.12 3.14 -23.33
N PRO A 45 -7.00 1.80 -23.33
CA PRO A 45 -7.03 1.01 -24.56
C PRO A 45 -8.33 1.20 -25.35
N ALA A 46 -8.23 1.29 -26.67
CA ALA A 46 -9.39 1.49 -27.54
C ALA A 46 -10.45 0.37 -27.41
N SER A 47 -10.02 -0.84 -27.05
CA SER A 47 -10.86 -2.01 -26.80
C SER A 47 -11.72 -1.92 -25.54
N MET A 48 -11.43 -0.99 -24.63
CA MET A 48 -12.23 -0.82 -23.41
C MET A 48 -13.63 -0.31 -23.71
N GLU A 49 -14.57 -0.66 -22.85
CA GLU A 49 -15.94 -0.18 -22.93
C GLU A 49 -15.98 1.36 -22.97
N PRO A 50 -16.88 1.98 -23.75
CA PRO A 50 -17.05 3.43 -23.78
C PRO A 50 -17.19 4.11 -22.40
N GLY A 51 -17.70 3.42 -21.37
CA GLY A 51 -17.76 3.93 -19.99
C GLY A 51 -16.38 4.32 -19.46
N TYR A 52 -15.42 3.39 -19.50
CA TYR A 52 -14.05 3.62 -19.00
C TYR A 52 -13.35 4.74 -19.78
N LYS A 53 -13.48 4.75 -21.10
CA LYS A 53 -12.87 5.79 -21.96
C LYS A 53 -13.44 7.19 -21.73
N ARG A 54 -14.65 7.31 -21.18
CA ARG A 54 -15.25 8.60 -20.80
C ARG A 54 -14.85 9.05 -19.40
N ALA A 55 -14.67 8.09 -18.49
CA ALA A 55 -14.38 8.36 -17.08
C ALA A 55 -12.89 8.57 -16.80
N PHE A 56 -12.01 7.90 -17.56
CA PHE A 56 -10.58 7.83 -17.30
C PHE A 56 -9.77 8.18 -18.54
N CYS A 57 -8.54 8.61 -18.31
CA CYS A 57 -7.63 9.02 -19.37
C CYS A 57 -6.23 8.43 -19.26
N LYS A 58 -5.87 7.90 -18.09
CA LYS A 58 -4.64 7.12 -17.86
C LYS A 58 -4.97 5.65 -17.61
N TYR A 59 -4.05 4.79 -18.01
CA TYR A 59 -4.18 3.34 -17.89
C TYR A 59 -2.85 2.66 -17.63
N THR A 60 -2.86 1.69 -16.73
CA THR A 60 -1.81 0.68 -16.58
C THR A 60 -2.46 -0.65 -16.22
N LYS A 61 -1.64 -1.67 -16.03
CA LYS A 61 -2.07 -3.01 -15.64
C LYS A 61 -1.00 -3.76 -14.90
N VAL A 62 -1.43 -4.72 -14.11
CA VAL A 62 -0.63 -5.89 -13.73
C VAL A 62 -1.01 -7.02 -14.70
N VAL A 63 -0.03 -7.74 -15.23
CA VAL A 63 -0.28 -8.88 -16.12
C VAL A 63 -0.22 -10.15 -15.28
N ALA A 64 -1.34 -10.85 -15.18
CA ALA A 64 -1.40 -12.13 -14.46
C ALA A 64 -0.64 -13.22 -15.24
N PRO A 65 -0.22 -14.32 -14.58
CA PRO A 65 0.52 -15.42 -15.22
C PRO A 65 -0.18 -16.07 -16.42
N ASN A 66 -1.52 -16.01 -16.50
CA ASN A 66 -2.30 -16.44 -17.66
C ASN A 66 -2.24 -15.48 -18.86
N GLY A 67 -1.52 -14.35 -18.73
CA GLY A 67 -1.36 -13.32 -19.75
C GLY A 67 -2.47 -12.26 -19.76
N ASN A 68 -3.53 -12.45 -18.98
CA ASN A 68 -4.65 -11.52 -18.92
C ASN A 68 -4.34 -10.33 -17.98
N PRO A 69 -4.89 -9.14 -18.28
CA PRO A 69 -4.68 -7.94 -17.47
C PRO A 69 -5.55 -7.92 -16.21
N ILE A 70 -4.98 -7.39 -15.12
CA ILE A 70 -5.72 -6.77 -14.02
C ILE A 70 -5.62 -5.26 -14.24
N HIS A 71 -6.76 -4.60 -14.44
CA HIS A 71 -6.81 -3.24 -14.96
C HIS A 71 -6.63 -2.19 -13.88
N ILE A 72 -5.94 -1.09 -14.20
CA ILE A 72 -5.86 0.11 -13.35
C ILE A 72 -6.13 1.32 -14.24
N PHE A 73 -7.20 2.04 -13.95
CA PHE A 73 -7.60 3.26 -14.65
C PHE A 73 -7.43 4.46 -13.74
N ALA A 74 -7.07 5.61 -14.28
CA ALA A 74 -6.93 6.82 -13.49
C ALA A 74 -7.48 8.06 -14.18
N GLN A 75 -8.09 8.93 -13.38
CA GLN A 75 -8.56 10.25 -13.78
C GLN A 75 -7.38 11.24 -13.88
N ASP A 76 -7.66 12.43 -14.40
CA ASP A 76 -6.68 13.42 -14.82
C ASP A 76 -5.84 14.02 -13.69
N LYS A 77 -6.36 14.07 -12.45
CA LYS A 77 -5.62 14.63 -11.31
C LYS A 77 -4.79 13.60 -10.56
N ILE A 78 -4.96 12.32 -10.84
CA ILE A 78 -4.11 11.27 -10.28
C ILE A 78 -2.70 11.41 -10.84
N THR A 79 -1.74 11.59 -9.96
CA THR A 79 -0.34 11.71 -10.38
C THR A 79 0.20 10.36 -10.84
N ASP A 80 1.25 10.37 -11.66
CA ASP A 80 1.87 9.14 -12.12
C ASP A 80 2.48 8.34 -10.95
N LEU A 81 2.98 9.02 -9.91
CA LEU A 81 3.49 8.37 -8.71
C LEU A 81 2.38 7.71 -7.88
N GLN A 82 1.21 8.34 -7.73
CA GLN A 82 0.06 7.71 -7.09
C GLN A 82 -0.36 6.44 -7.84
N MET A 83 -0.42 6.51 -9.18
CA MET A 83 -0.77 5.37 -10.03
C MET A 83 0.27 4.24 -9.96
N LEU A 84 1.57 4.57 -9.97
CA LEU A 84 2.64 3.59 -9.82
C LEU A 84 2.67 2.98 -8.41
N ARG A 85 2.35 3.75 -7.38
CA ARG A 85 2.23 3.25 -6.01
C ARG A 85 1.07 2.26 -5.88
N ALA A 86 -0.12 2.63 -6.35
CA ALA A 86 -1.27 1.73 -6.36
C ALA A 86 -0.95 0.43 -7.12
N LYS A 87 -0.32 0.54 -8.30
CA LYS A 87 0.17 -0.64 -9.02
C LYS A 87 1.17 -1.47 -8.19
N GLY A 88 2.13 -0.84 -7.54
CA GLY A 88 3.12 -1.50 -6.70
C GLY A 88 2.50 -2.25 -5.51
N VAL A 89 1.50 -1.66 -4.85
CA VAL A 89 0.77 -2.32 -3.75
C VAL A 89 -0.02 -3.53 -4.25
N LEU A 90 -0.65 -3.45 -5.43
CA LEU A 90 -1.29 -4.60 -6.06
C LEU A 90 -0.26 -5.71 -6.39
N GLU A 91 0.86 -5.35 -7.00
CA GLU A 91 1.96 -6.29 -7.27
C GLU A 91 2.49 -6.91 -5.98
N HIS A 92 2.55 -6.15 -4.88
CA HIS A 92 2.96 -6.64 -3.58
C HIS A 92 2.04 -7.75 -3.06
N TYR A 93 0.73 -7.54 -3.08
CA TYR A 93 -0.21 -8.58 -2.66
C TYR A 93 -0.12 -9.84 -3.52
N LEU A 94 0.20 -9.69 -4.81
CA LEU A 94 0.33 -10.79 -5.78
C LEU A 94 1.73 -11.39 -5.86
N THR A 95 2.72 -10.82 -5.18
CA THR A 95 4.08 -11.38 -5.10
C THR A 95 4.07 -12.62 -4.22
N ASP A 96 4.58 -13.74 -4.75
CA ASP A 96 4.78 -14.99 -4.01
C ASP A 96 5.54 -14.76 -2.71
N CYS A 97 5.13 -15.45 -1.66
CA CYS A 97 5.73 -15.47 -0.34
C CYS A 97 6.20 -16.91 -0.04
N PRO A 98 7.42 -17.29 -0.49
CA PRO A 98 7.94 -18.64 -0.28
C PRO A 98 8.01 -19.00 1.19
N GLY A 99 7.64 -20.24 1.51
CA GLY A 99 7.48 -20.79 2.85
C GLY A 99 6.09 -20.58 3.47
N SER A 100 5.20 -19.80 2.85
CA SER A 100 3.89 -19.46 3.43
C SER A 100 2.76 -20.42 3.03
N LEU A 101 1.75 -20.55 3.89
CA LEU A 101 0.70 -21.57 3.75
C LEU A 101 -0.18 -21.41 2.50
N TYR A 102 -0.50 -20.18 2.11
CA TYR A 102 -1.36 -19.84 0.96
C TYR A 102 -0.71 -18.83 0.01
N GLY A 103 0.50 -18.36 0.32
CA GLY A 103 1.22 -17.40 -0.51
C GLY A 103 2.43 -17.96 -1.25
N GLU A 104 2.77 -19.26 -1.10
CA GLU A 104 3.90 -19.90 -1.79
C GLU A 104 3.89 -19.64 -3.30
N ASP A 105 2.71 -19.79 -3.92
CA ASP A 105 2.44 -19.49 -5.33
C ASP A 105 1.07 -18.81 -5.43
N LYS A 106 1.08 -17.53 -5.79
CA LYS A 106 -0.12 -16.69 -5.92
C LYS A 106 -0.63 -16.59 -7.35
N SER A 107 -0.07 -17.37 -8.28
CA SER A 107 -0.46 -17.35 -9.69
C SER A 107 -1.96 -17.62 -9.87
N ALA A 108 -2.53 -18.54 -9.10
CA ALA A 108 -3.96 -18.85 -9.15
C ALA A 108 -4.83 -17.66 -8.71
N VAL A 109 -4.38 -16.89 -7.72
CA VAL A 109 -5.07 -15.66 -7.25
C VAL A 109 -5.03 -14.59 -8.34
N ALA A 110 -3.84 -14.30 -8.87
CA ALA A 110 -3.68 -13.30 -9.93
C ALA A 110 -4.48 -13.67 -11.19
N ASN A 111 -4.46 -14.94 -11.60
CA ASN A 111 -5.24 -15.43 -12.73
C ASN A 111 -6.74 -15.27 -12.48
N ARG A 112 -7.20 -15.61 -11.27
CA ARG A 112 -8.61 -15.46 -10.89
C ARG A 112 -9.05 -14.00 -10.92
N MET A 113 -8.22 -13.06 -10.45
CA MET A 113 -8.50 -11.62 -10.56
C MET A 113 -8.72 -11.20 -12.01
N ALA A 114 -7.82 -11.60 -12.91
CA ALA A 114 -7.93 -11.26 -14.32
C ALA A 114 -9.18 -11.89 -14.98
N ASP A 115 -9.46 -13.16 -14.67
CA ASP A 115 -10.63 -13.88 -15.20
C ASP A 115 -11.96 -13.30 -14.68
N ASN A 116 -11.96 -12.79 -13.44
CA ASN A 116 -13.10 -12.12 -12.83
C ASN A 116 -13.24 -10.65 -13.26
N GLY A 117 -12.35 -10.14 -14.13
CA GLY A 117 -12.44 -8.78 -14.68
C GLY A 117 -12.03 -7.67 -13.72
N ALA A 118 -11.11 -7.95 -12.78
CA ALA A 118 -10.65 -6.99 -11.79
C ALA A 118 -10.19 -5.65 -12.40
N ALA A 119 -10.76 -4.56 -11.89
CA ALA A 119 -10.41 -3.19 -12.28
C ALA A 119 -10.30 -2.29 -11.03
N LEU A 120 -9.15 -1.63 -10.87
CA LEU A 120 -8.95 -0.56 -9.89
C LEU A 120 -9.23 0.80 -10.58
N LEU A 121 -10.03 1.63 -9.93
CA LEU A 121 -10.50 2.92 -10.42
C LEU A 121 -9.91 4.04 -9.55
N LEU A 122 -8.85 4.69 -10.02
CA LEU A 122 -8.26 5.82 -9.32
C LEU A 122 -9.04 7.10 -9.63
N LEU A 123 -9.76 7.60 -8.63
CA LEU A 123 -10.74 8.69 -8.75
C LEU A 123 -10.20 9.98 -8.16
N ASN A 124 -10.54 11.12 -8.76
CA ASN A 124 -10.15 12.43 -8.25
C ASN A 124 -10.85 12.75 -6.92
N GLY A 125 -10.21 13.55 -6.07
CA GLY A 125 -10.78 14.04 -4.81
C GLY A 125 -10.82 12.98 -3.71
N SER A 126 -11.94 12.92 -2.99
CA SER A 126 -12.16 12.13 -1.76
C SER A 126 -13.54 11.45 -1.83
N ASP A 127 -13.72 10.37 -1.07
CA ASP A 127 -14.94 9.53 -1.10
C ASP A 127 -16.22 10.25 -0.63
N ASP A 128 -16.09 11.40 0.04
CA ASP A 128 -17.22 12.24 0.46
C ASP A 128 -17.85 13.07 -0.69
N ARG A 129 -17.23 13.07 -1.88
CA ARG A 129 -17.68 13.87 -3.03
C ARG A 129 -18.30 12.98 -4.10
N TRP A 130 -19.64 13.01 -4.16
CA TRP A 130 -20.43 12.27 -5.13
C TRP A 130 -20.15 12.68 -6.59
N PHE A 131 -19.20 11.99 -7.23
CA PHE A 131 -19.00 12.03 -8.67
C PHE A 131 -19.29 10.63 -9.24
N PRO A 132 -20.50 10.35 -9.75
CA PRO A 132 -20.86 9.01 -10.14
C PRO A 132 -20.06 8.57 -11.37
N VAL A 133 -19.03 7.76 -11.14
CA VAL A 133 -18.39 6.93 -12.16
C VAL A 133 -19.23 5.68 -12.31
N ARG A 134 -19.81 5.49 -13.50
CA ARG A 134 -20.75 4.40 -13.79
C ARG A 134 -20.08 3.29 -14.59
N VAL A 135 -18.98 2.77 -14.06
CA VAL A 135 -18.34 1.54 -14.54
C VAL A 135 -18.03 0.66 -13.33
N GLU A 136 -17.94 -0.64 -13.54
CA GLU A 136 -17.58 -1.59 -12.49
C GLU A 136 -16.10 -1.45 -12.12
N GLY A 137 -15.77 -1.67 -10.85
CA GLY A 137 -14.40 -1.66 -10.34
C GLY A 137 -14.31 -1.14 -8.91
N GLN A 138 -13.15 -1.38 -8.29
CA GLN A 138 -12.85 -0.92 -6.94
C GLN A 138 -12.41 0.55 -6.98
N PRO A 139 -13.11 1.48 -6.31
CA PRO A 139 -12.66 2.86 -6.21
C PRO A 139 -11.46 3.00 -5.27
N LEU A 140 -10.58 3.96 -5.56
CA LEU A 140 -9.55 4.46 -4.65
C LEU A 140 -9.32 5.93 -4.97
N TYR A 141 -9.49 6.82 -3.99
CA TYR A 141 -9.53 8.25 -4.26
C TYR A 141 -8.16 8.92 -4.15
N GLN A 142 -7.98 10.01 -4.88
CA GLN A 142 -6.77 10.81 -4.95
C GLN A 142 -6.27 11.22 -3.55
N ASP A 143 -7.18 11.69 -2.71
CA ASP A 143 -6.90 12.19 -1.36
C ASP A 143 -6.73 11.05 -0.34
N GLU A 144 -6.69 9.80 -0.82
CA GLU A 144 -6.43 8.58 -0.04
C GLU A 144 -5.14 7.86 -0.45
N ILE A 145 -4.42 8.37 -1.46
CA ILE A 145 -3.16 7.79 -1.94
C ILE A 145 -2.00 8.68 -1.52
N GLN A 146 -1.36 8.33 -0.41
CA GLN A 146 -0.07 8.91 -0.01
C GLN A 146 1.01 8.56 -1.05
N VAL A 147 2.05 9.37 -1.21
CA VAL A 147 3.24 9.00 -2.00
C VAL A 147 4.44 9.09 -1.08
N GLU A 148 5.27 8.06 -1.03
CA GLU A 148 6.45 8.03 -0.18
C GLU A 148 7.33 9.25 -0.43
N GLY A 149 7.74 9.97 0.63
CA GLY A 149 8.53 11.20 0.53
C GLY A 149 7.72 12.49 0.32
N GLY A 150 6.44 12.39 -0.04
CA GLY A 150 5.54 13.55 -0.11
C GLY A 150 5.18 14.08 1.28
N GLU A 151 4.82 15.36 1.39
CA GLU A 151 4.54 16.05 2.66
C GLU A 151 3.57 15.27 3.56
N TRP A 152 2.46 14.80 2.98
CA TRP A 152 1.47 14.04 3.72
C TRP A 152 2.01 12.71 4.26
N TYR A 153 2.74 11.95 3.43
CA TYR A 153 3.38 10.70 3.88
C TYR A 153 4.41 10.98 4.98
N MET A 154 5.23 12.01 4.84
CA MET A 154 6.27 12.33 5.81
C MET A 154 5.70 12.74 7.18
N ASN A 155 4.59 13.47 7.18
CA ASN A 155 3.96 13.99 8.40
C ASN A 155 2.94 13.03 9.03
N GLN A 156 2.40 12.05 8.27
CA GLN A 156 1.29 11.19 8.70
C GLN A 156 0.11 12.02 9.24
N ASP A 157 -0.37 12.97 8.42
CA ASP A 157 -1.51 13.83 8.77
C ASP A 157 -2.83 13.06 8.68
N TYR A 158 -3.26 12.48 9.80
CA TYR A 158 -4.51 11.75 9.93
C TYR A 158 -5.75 12.64 10.10
N GLU A 159 -5.60 13.95 10.33
CA GLU A 159 -6.74 14.87 10.51
C GLU A 159 -7.40 15.19 9.17
N HIS A 160 -6.59 15.32 8.12
CA HIS A 160 -7.08 15.70 6.80
C HIS A 160 -7.14 14.54 5.81
N HIS A 161 -6.36 13.48 6.04
CA HIS A 161 -6.13 12.47 5.03
C HIS A 161 -5.79 11.08 5.64
N ARG A 162 -6.37 9.99 5.13
CA ARG A 162 -5.97 8.60 5.45
C ARG A 162 -5.37 7.92 4.24
N ASP A 163 -4.42 7.03 4.45
CA ASP A 163 -3.92 6.22 3.35
C ASP A 163 -4.76 4.96 3.19
N ALA A 164 -5.77 4.99 2.31
CA ALA A 164 -6.62 3.83 2.03
C ALA A 164 -6.03 2.92 0.93
N THR A 165 -4.83 3.22 0.43
CA THR A 165 -4.23 2.50 -0.71
C THR A 165 -4.11 0.99 -0.44
N PHE A 166 -3.74 0.59 0.78
CA PHE A 166 -3.59 -0.82 1.14
C PHE A 166 -4.93 -1.51 1.29
N GLU A 167 -5.88 -0.88 1.96
CA GLU A 167 -7.25 -1.33 2.18
C GLU A 167 -8.01 -1.53 0.87
N GLU A 168 -8.14 -0.49 0.03
CA GLU A 168 -8.92 -0.57 -1.20
C GLU A 168 -8.35 -1.58 -2.20
N ILE A 169 -7.02 -1.64 -2.31
CA ILE A 169 -6.38 -2.64 -3.19
C ILE A 169 -6.53 -4.05 -2.62
N LEU A 170 -6.55 -4.19 -1.29
CA LEU A 170 -6.83 -5.47 -0.67
C LEU A 170 -8.26 -5.92 -0.92
N HIS A 171 -9.26 -5.03 -0.84
CA HIS A 171 -10.64 -5.33 -1.23
C HIS A 171 -10.70 -5.89 -2.66
N LEU A 172 -10.01 -5.25 -3.61
CA LEU A 172 -9.90 -5.75 -4.99
C LEU A 172 -9.29 -7.16 -5.06
N VAL A 173 -8.18 -7.41 -4.36
CA VAL A 173 -7.50 -8.73 -4.34
C VAL A 173 -8.39 -9.79 -3.67
N HIS A 174 -9.12 -9.40 -2.63
CA HIS A 174 -10.00 -10.27 -1.88
C HIS A 174 -11.20 -10.69 -2.73
N ASP A 175 -11.89 -9.74 -3.35
CA ASP A 175 -13.12 -10.00 -4.10
C ASP A 175 -12.88 -10.71 -5.42
N PHE A 176 -11.86 -10.30 -6.15
CA PHE A 176 -11.63 -10.81 -7.48
C PHE A 176 -10.64 -11.97 -7.50
N GLY A 177 -9.83 -12.16 -6.46
CA GLY A 177 -8.73 -13.13 -6.45
C GLY A 177 -8.89 -14.23 -5.41
N ILE A 178 -8.76 -13.88 -4.12
CA ILE A 178 -8.86 -14.84 -3.00
C ILE A 178 -10.26 -15.48 -2.98
N GLY A 179 -11.29 -14.65 -3.17
CA GLY A 179 -12.71 -14.94 -3.13
C GLY A 179 -13.29 -14.80 -1.73
N VAL A 180 -14.44 -14.13 -1.65
CA VAL A 180 -15.29 -14.10 -0.47
C VAL A 180 -16.32 -15.22 -0.58
N ASP A 181 -16.54 -15.96 0.49
CA ASP A 181 -17.55 -17.00 0.57
C ASP A 181 -18.93 -16.40 0.89
N GLY A 182 -20.01 -16.97 0.37
CA GLY A 182 -21.37 -16.50 0.64
C GLY A 182 -22.02 -15.74 -0.52
N PRO A 183 -23.19 -15.13 -0.29
CA PRO A 183 -23.90 -14.38 -1.32
C PRO A 183 -23.16 -13.09 -1.68
N HIS A 184 -23.50 -12.51 -2.84
CA HIS A 184 -22.95 -11.23 -3.33
C HIS A 184 -21.43 -11.23 -3.59
N SER A 185 -20.82 -12.42 -3.73
CA SER A 185 -19.38 -12.57 -3.92
C SER A 185 -19.03 -13.33 -5.20
N LEU A 186 -17.81 -13.15 -5.70
CA LEU A 186 -17.28 -13.90 -6.82
C LEU A 186 -16.51 -15.15 -6.35
N PRO A 187 -16.52 -16.26 -7.12
CA PRO A 187 -15.67 -17.40 -6.83
C PRO A 187 -14.19 -17.00 -6.84
N GLY A 188 -13.45 -17.40 -5.81
CA GLY A 188 -12.02 -17.15 -5.71
C GLY A 188 -11.13 -18.38 -5.89
N ALA A 189 -9.83 -18.16 -5.74
CA ALA A 189 -8.81 -19.20 -5.83
C ALA A 189 -8.51 -19.88 -4.48
N LEU A 190 -8.82 -19.24 -3.34
CA LEU A 190 -8.33 -19.67 -2.02
C LEU A 190 -9.47 -19.77 -0.98
N PRO A 191 -10.46 -20.66 -1.16
CA PRO A 191 -11.55 -20.83 -0.19
C PRO A 191 -11.07 -21.24 1.22
N GLY A 192 -9.94 -21.94 1.32
CA GLY A 192 -9.34 -22.30 2.60
C GLY A 192 -8.75 -21.11 3.36
N LEU A 193 -8.19 -20.12 2.66
CA LEU A 193 -7.76 -18.87 3.26
C LEU A 193 -8.97 -18.06 3.71
N GLN A 194 -10.00 -17.95 2.86
CA GLN A 194 -11.22 -17.23 3.20
C GLN A 194 -11.93 -17.80 4.43
N ALA A 195 -12.01 -19.13 4.56
CA ALA A 195 -12.57 -19.75 5.76
C ALA A 195 -11.81 -19.35 7.04
N ARG A 196 -10.49 -19.19 6.98
CA ARG A 196 -9.68 -18.71 8.12
C ARG A 196 -9.95 -17.24 8.42
N ILE A 197 -10.04 -16.41 7.39
CA ILE A 197 -10.38 -14.98 7.53
C ILE A 197 -11.74 -14.85 8.22
N ARG A 198 -12.75 -15.60 7.77
CA ARG A 198 -14.09 -15.57 8.38
C ARG A 198 -14.09 -16.00 9.84
N VAL A 199 -13.36 -17.06 10.20
CA VAL A 199 -13.27 -17.51 11.60
C VAL A 199 -12.60 -16.44 12.48
N ALA A 200 -11.55 -15.79 11.99
CA ALA A 200 -10.88 -14.71 12.71
C ALA A 200 -11.76 -13.46 12.83
N GLN A 201 -12.46 -13.08 11.75
CA GLN A 201 -13.41 -11.99 11.74
C GLN A 201 -14.57 -12.21 12.74
N GLN A 202 -15.16 -13.41 12.77
CA GLN A 202 -16.23 -13.74 13.72
C GLN A 202 -15.74 -13.66 15.16
N HIS A 203 -14.53 -14.13 15.44
CA HIS A 203 -13.89 -13.97 16.75
C HIS A 203 -13.69 -12.48 17.09
N ALA A 204 -13.22 -11.68 16.12
CA ALA A 204 -12.99 -10.25 16.31
C ALA A 204 -14.29 -9.49 16.67
N LEU A 205 -15.39 -9.75 15.95
CA LEU A 205 -16.70 -9.17 16.30
C LEU A 205 -17.18 -9.63 17.67
N ALA A 206 -17.13 -10.93 17.96
CA ALA A 206 -17.64 -11.49 19.22
C ALA A 206 -16.90 -10.96 20.46
N ASN A 207 -15.67 -10.48 20.29
CA ASN A 207 -14.83 -9.95 21.36
C ASN A 207 -14.64 -8.42 21.27
N GLY A 208 -15.38 -7.72 20.41
CA GLY A 208 -15.33 -6.25 20.29
C GLY A 208 -13.99 -5.70 19.74
N LEU A 209 -13.22 -6.52 19.03
CA LEU A 209 -11.91 -6.14 18.51
C LEU A 209 -12.00 -5.13 17.36
N MET A 210 -13.14 -5.08 16.66
CA MET A 210 -13.43 -4.10 15.60
C MET A 210 -14.10 -2.82 16.12
N GLY A 211 -14.17 -2.65 17.45
CA GLY A 211 -14.82 -1.50 18.07
C GLY A 211 -16.30 -1.68 18.34
N ASP A 212 -16.88 -0.65 18.97
CA ASP A 212 -18.32 -0.58 19.28
C ASP A 212 -19.08 -0.20 18.00
N LEU A 213 -19.02 -1.06 16.98
CA LEU A 213 -19.76 -0.86 15.74
C LEU A 213 -21.26 -0.82 16.04
N PRO A 214 -22.00 0.20 15.55
CA PRO A 214 -23.45 0.22 15.68
C PRO A 214 -24.08 -1.04 15.08
N GLU A 215 -25.14 -1.56 15.70
CA GLU A 215 -25.85 -2.76 15.22
C GLU A 215 -26.28 -2.64 13.75
N GLU A 216 -26.71 -1.44 13.34
CA GLU A 216 -27.10 -1.13 11.96
C GLU A 216 -25.95 -1.33 10.96
N VAL A 217 -24.72 -0.96 11.33
CA VAL A 217 -23.52 -1.15 10.50
C VAL A 217 -23.16 -2.62 10.42
N VAL A 218 -23.23 -3.34 11.54
CA VAL A 218 -22.99 -4.79 11.56
C VAL A 218 -24.02 -5.53 10.70
N ASP A 219 -25.29 -5.13 10.78
CA ASP A 219 -26.39 -5.71 9.99
C ASP A 219 -26.24 -5.42 8.50
N GLU A 220 -25.84 -4.20 8.14
CA GLU A 220 -25.53 -3.79 6.77
C GLU A 220 -24.38 -4.64 6.22
N TRP A 221 -23.21 -4.62 6.86
CA TRP A 221 -22.04 -5.35 6.40
C TRP A 221 -22.23 -6.86 6.40
N THR A 222 -23.07 -7.40 7.30
CA THR A 222 -23.47 -8.81 7.27
C THR A 222 -24.29 -9.13 6.03
N ARG A 223 -25.24 -8.25 5.66
CA ARG A 223 -26.10 -8.44 4.49
C ARG A 223 -25.32 -8.31 3.18
N GLU A 224 -24.36 -7.39 3.16
CA GLU A 224 -23.45 -7.17 2.03
C GLU A 224 -22.35 -8.23 1.93
N ASN A 225 -22.16 -9.00 3.00
CA ASN A 225 -21.10 -10.00 3.14
C ASN A 225 -19.68 -9.40 3.10
N SER A 226 -19.53 -8.16 3.59
CA SER A 226 -18.28 -7.38 3.56
C SER A 226 -17.46 -7.46 4.85
N LEU A 227 -18.04 -7.95 5.96
CA LEU A 227 -17.36 -8.02 7.27
C LEU A 227 -15.96 -8.65 7.24
N SER A 228 -15.77 -9.74 6.48
CA SER A 228 -14.45 -10.38 6.36
C SER A 228 -13.42 -9.52 5.65
N GLN A 229 -13.85 -8.66 4.74
CA GLN A 229 -12.99 -7.76 3.99
C GLN A 229 -12.54 -6.61 4.89
N GLU A 230 -13.49 -5.93 5.54
CA GLU A 230 -13.24 -4.83 6.49
C GLU A 230 -12.31 -5.25 7.63
N TYR A 231 -12.56 -6.44 8.19
CA TYR A 231 -11.69 -7.01 9.21
C TYR A 231 -10.26 -7.23 8.70
N LEU A 232 -10.11 -7.83 7.52
CA LEU A 232 -8.79 -8.11 6.96
C LEU A 232 -8.03 -6.82 6.62
N ALA A 233 -8.72 -5.79 6.12
CA ALA A 233 -8.15 -4.46 5.90
C ALA A 233 -7.59 -3.88 7.20
N ALA A 234 -8.37 -3.86 8.27
CA ALA A 234 -7.92 -3.35 9.58
C ALA A 234 -6.68 -4.09 10.13
N VAL A 235 -6.61 -5.41 9.91
CA VAL A 235 -5.46 -6.24 10.27
C VAL A 235 -4.22 -5.85 9.45
N VAL A 236 -4.36 -5.72 8.14
CA VAL A 236 -3.26 -5.38 7.21
C VAL A 236 -2.71 -3.99 7.50
N ASP A 237 -3.60 -3.03 7.70
CA ASP A 237 -3.28 -1.64 8.02
C ASP A 237 -2.41 -1.51 9.28
N SER A 238 -2.78 -2.26 10.31
CA SER A 238 -2.02 -2.36 11.56
C SER A 238 -0.68 -3.08 11.35
N TRP A 239 -0.66 -4.15 10.55
CA TRP A 239 0.54 -4.96 10.32
C TRP A 239 1.64 -4.23 9.56
N TYR A 240 1.27 -3.36 8.62
CA TYR A 240 2.19 -2.49 7.88
C TYR A 240 2.33 -1.09 8.49
N GLY A 241 1.74 -0.86 9.67
CA GLY A 241 2.00 0.33 10.49
C GLY A 241 1.43 1.62 9.93
N LEU A 242 0.39 1.56 9.08
CA LEU A 242 -0.30 2.72 8.53
C LEU A 242 -0.94 3.58 9.63
N TRP A 243 -1.32 2.96 10.76
CA TRP A 243 -1.82 3.64 11.95
C TRP A 243 -0.77 3.79 13.05
N GLY A 244 0.49 3.39 12.82
CA GLY A 244 1.48 3.33 13.90
C GLY A 244 1.78 4.70 14.52
N ALA A 245 1.72 5.76 13.72
CA ALA A 245 1.93 7.15 14.17
C ALA A 245 0.65 7.80 14.72
N TRP A 246 -0.49 7.10 14.73
CA TRP A 246 -1.76 7.61 15.25
C TRP A 246 -1.60 8.03 16.73
N PRO A 247 -1.79 9.33 17.06
CA PRO A 247 -1.39 9.87 18.36
C PRO A 247 -2.46 9.73 19.45
N TRP A 248 -3.73 9.49 19.11
CA TRP A 248 -4.82 9.65 20.07
C TRP A 248 -5.05 8.45 21.00
N ASN A 249 -4.70 7.24 20.56
CA ASN A 249 -4.83 6.00 21.34
C ASN A 249 -4.00 4.87 20.70
N ASP A 250 -4.06 3.67 21.28
CA ASP A 250 -3.34 2.48 20.77
C ASP A 250 -4.17 1.63 19.79
N ARG A 251 -5.28 2.18 19.30
CA ARG A 251 -6.22 1.54 18.37
C ARG A 251 -6.01 2.08 16.96
N GLY A 252 -6.17 1.21 15.96
CA GLY A 252 -6.09 1.56 14.53
C GLY A 252 -7.45 1.98 13.99
N MET A 253 -7.54 2.30 12.69
CA MET A 253 -8.80 2.62 12.01
C MET A 253 -9.60 3.71 12.74
N TYR A 254 -9.01 4.89 12.92
CA TYR A 254 -9.59 6.00 13.70
C TYR A 254 -9.97 5.64 15.14
N GLY A 255 -9.28 4.67 15.73
CA GLY A 255 -9.53 4.19 17.07
C GLY A 255 -10.61 3.10 17.17
N GLN A 256 -11.08 2.55 16.04
CA GLN A 256 -12.06 1.45 16.02
C GLN A 256 -11.40 0.10 16.25
N TYR A 257 -10.34 -0.21 15.50
CA TYR A 257 -9.71 -1.53 15.57
C TYR A 257 -8.76 -1.66 16.77
N CYS A 258 -8.72 -2.83 17.41
CA CYS A 258 -8.05 -3.04 18.70
C CYS A 258 -6.52 -2.81 18.73
N ALA A 259 -5.89 -2.64 17.56
CA ALA A 259 -4.46 -2.41 17.44
C ALA A 259 -4.17 -1.39 16.34
N LYS A 260 -3.11 -0.59 16.50
CA LYS A 260 -2.60 0.32 15.46
C LYS A 260 -1.28 -0.12 14.83
N ASP A 261 -0.60 -1.08 15.44
CA ASP A 261 0.68 -1.58 14.97
C ASP A 261 0.82 -3.10 15.14
N ARG A 262 1.90 -3.66 14.58
CA ARG A 262 2.18 -5.10 14.61
C ARG A 262 2.32 -5.68 16.01
N ASN A 263 2.81 -4.90 16.99
CA ASN A 263 2.97 -5.38 18.37
C ASN A 263 1.62 -5.44 19.08
N GLY A 264 0.81 -4.38 18.96
CA GLY A 264 -0.56 -4.34 19.45
C GLY A 264 -1.40 -5.45 18.82
N LEU A 265 -1.23 -5.71 17.52
CA LEU A 265 -1.96 -6.78 16.82
C LEU A 265 -1.63 -8.15 17.42
N ARG A 266 -0.36 -8.47 17.68
CA ARG A 266 0.04 -9.74 18.33
C ARG A 266 -0.53 -9.91 19.74
N GLN A 267 -0.78 -8.82 20.46
CA GLN A 267 -1.28 -8.85 21.83
C GLN A 267 -2.81 -8.90 21.88
N ASN A 268 -3.47 -8.09 21.06
CA ASN A 268 -4.90 -7.81 21.13
C ASN A 268 -5.72 -8.66 20.16
N ASP A 269 -5.15 -9.04 19.00
CA ASP A 269 -5.76 -9.98 18.05
C ASP A 269 -4.73 -10.99 17.50
N PRO A 270 -4.39 -12.03 18.29
CA PRO A 270 -3.47 -13.07 17.87
C PRO A 270 -3.93 -13.84 16.61
N MET A 271 -5.24 -13.88 16.34
CA MET A 271 -5.76 -14.53 15.13
C MET A 271 -5.46 -13.68 13.90
N GLY A 272 -5.70 -12.37 13.98
CA GLY A 272 -5.27 -11.40 12.97
C GLY A 272 -3.76 -11.45 12.72
N ALA A 273 -2.95 -11.44 13.79
CA ALA A 273 -1.50 -11.58 13.68
C ALA A 273 -1.08 -12.87 12.96
N ALA A 274 -1.72 -14.01 13.26
CA ALA A 274 -1.42 -15.28 12.61
C ALA A 274 -1.80 -15.31 11.12
N MET A 275 -2.81 -14.54 10.68
CA MET A 275 -3.13 -14.40 9.26
C MET A 275 -2.05 -13.64 8.48
N MET A 276 -1.32 -12.76 9.15
CA MET A 276 -0.25 -12.00 8.52
C MET A 276 1.10 -12.73 8.58
N ASP A 277 1.30 -13.56 9.60
CA ASP A 277 2.55 -14.28 9.82
C ASP A 277 2.59 -15.59 8.99
N ASN A 278 3.40 -15.58 7.93
CA ASN A 278 3.69 -16.74 7.06
C ASN A 278 2.45 -17.50 6.52
N THR A 279 1.32 -16.79 6.35
CA THR A 279 0.08 -17.37 5.81
C THR A 279 -0.13 -16.96 4.35
N PHE A 280 -0.11 -15.67 4.04
CA PHE A 280 -0.30 -15.15 2.67
C PHE A 280 0.50 -13.88 2.39
N PHE A 281 0.61 -13.00 3.39
CA PHE A 281 1.25 -11.70 3.27
C PHE A 281 2.74 -11.76 3.62
N HIS A 282 3.53 -10.89 2.99
CA HIS A 282 4.95 -10.75 3.35
C HIS A 282 5.08 -9.97 4.67
N PRO A 283 6.15 -10.19 5.45
CA PRO A 283 6.43 -9.38 6.64
C PRO A 283 6.97 -7.97 6.30
N TYR A 284 7.27 -7.72 5.03
CA TYR A 284 7.77 -6.47 4.45
C TYR A 284 7.09 -6.19 3.11
N LEU A 285 7.20 -4.97 2.62
CA LEU A 285 6.65 -4.52 1.35
C LEU A 285 7.62 -4.85 0.21
N THR A 286 7.11 -5.51 -0.83
CA THR A 286 7.93 -6.08 -1.93
C THR A 286 8.02 -5.16 -3.14
N TYR A 287 7.22 -4.09 -3.20
CA TYR A 287 7.30 -3.12 -4.27
C TYR A 287 8.46 -2.15 -4.06
N ASN A 288 8.96 -1.59 -5.16
CA ASN A 288 9.94 -0.51 -5.13
C ASN A 288 9.22 0.83 -4.90
N ALA A 289 9.40 1.42 -3.72
CA ALA A 289 8.84 2.72 -3.39
C ALA A 289 9.57 3.83 -4.15
N ARG A 290 8.82 4.67 -4.86
CA ARG A 290 9.36 5.81 -5.62
C ARG A 290 9.19 7.07 -4.79
N ILE A 291 10.29 7.58 -4.27
CA ILE A 291 10.27 8.75 -3.39
C ILE A 291 9.95 10.00 -4.21
N ASP A 292 9.03 10.81 -3.71
CA ASP A 292 8.59 12.07 -4.31
C ASP A 292 9.78 12.92 -4.81
N PRO A 293 9.71 13.49 -6.03
CA PRO A 293 10.83 14.23 -6.63
C PRO A 293 11.16 15.52 -5.89
N GLY A 294 10.22 16.03 -5.09
CA GLY A 294 10.38 17.18 -4.23
C GLY A 294 11.05 16.88 -2.89
N PHE A 295 11.24 15.60 -2.53
CA PHE A 295 11.84 15.21 -1.26
C PHE A 295 13.29 15.69 -1.14
N GLU A 296 13.64 16.21 0.05
CA GLU A 296 15.01 16.57 0.46
C GLU A 296 15.28 16.04 1.85
N GLY A 297 16.53 15.68 2.12
CA GLY A 297 16.96 15.20 3.44
C GLY A 297 17.20 13.69 3.44
N THR A 298 16.85 13.02 4.53
CA THR A 298 17.10 11.58 4.71
C THR A 298 15.79 10.82 4.86
N PHE A 299 15.46 10.01 3.85
CA PHE A 299 14.36 9.06 3.92
C PHE A 299 14.83 7.82 4.69
N SER A 300 14.26 7.58 5.86
CA SER A 300 14.67 6.50 6.75
C SER A 300 13.79 5.28 6.56
N LEU A 301 14.39 4.18 6.11
CA LEU A 301 13.80 2.85 6.19
C LEU A 301 13.92 2.26 7.60
N ARG A 302 14.71 2.87 8.48
CA ARG A 302 14.84 2.44 9.88
C ARG A 302 13.77 3.13 10.72
N PHE A 303 13.11 2.37 11.57
CA PHE A 303 12.13 2.89 12.52
C PHE A 303 12.77 3.90 13.47
N ASP A 304 12.14 5.06 13.59
CA ASP A 304 12.48 6.14 14.51
C ASP A 304 11.16 6.76 14.99
N PRO A 305 10.79 6.63 16.28
CA PRO A 305 9.51 7.15 16.78
C PRO A 305 9.38 8.68 16.67
N GLU A 306 10.48 9.41 16.50
CA GLU A 306 10.45 10.87 16.26
C GLU A 306 10.12 11.22 14.80
N LEU A 307 10.09 10.22 13.90
CA LEU A 307 9.77 10.35 12.49
C LEU A 307 8.49 9.55 12.18
N PRO A 308 7.30 10.19 12.16
CA PRO A 308 6.00 9.52 12.05
C PRO A 308 5.91 8.51 10.90
N TYR A 309 6.37 8.88 9.70
CA TYR A 309 6.33 8.02 8.51
C TYR A 309 7.10 6.71 8.66
N THR A 310 8.07 6.63 9.58
CA THR A 310 8.89 5.41 9.76
C THR A 310 8.12 4.27 10.43
N HIS A 311 6.95 4.54 11.02
CA HIS A 311 6.03 3.47 11.46
C HIS A 311 5.64 2.55 10.30
N HIS A 312 5.50 3.09 9.09
CA HIS A 312 5.22 2.36 7.86
C HIS A 312 6.50 2.13 7.03
N ALA A 313 7.31 3.16 6.77
CA ALA A 313 8.49 3.04 5.92
C ALA A 313 9.51 1.98 6.40
N ARG A 314 9.46 1.59 7.68
CA ARG A 314 10.24 0.47 8.21
C ARG A 314 10.01 -0.88 7.54
N TYR A 315 8.88 -1.05 6.87
CA TYR A 315 8.54 -2.26 6.13
C TYR A 315 8.88 -2.16 4.65
N LEU A 316 9.23 -0.98 4.14
CA LEU A 316 9.78 -0.83 2.81
C LEU A 316 11.17 -1.46 2.75
N LYS A 317 11.43 -2.12 1.63
CA LYS A 317 12.70 -2.78 1.36
C LYS A 317 13.44 -2.11 0.22
N ASP A 318 12.76 -1.82 -0.88
CA ASP A 318 13.38 -1.33 -2.10
C ASP A 318 12.90 0.10 -2.38
N VAL A 319 13.81 1.01 -2.74
CA VAL A 319 13.54 2.44 -2.91
C VAL A 319 14.22 2.99 -4.16
N THR A 320 13.51 3.83 -4.90
CA THR A 320 14.08 4.68 -5.96
C THR A 320 13.83 6.14 -5.61
N LEU A 321 14.90 6.92 -5.48
CA LEU A 321 14.79 8.38 -5.41
C LEU A 321 14.41 8.90 -6.80
N THR A 322 13.52 9.88 -6.87
CA THR A 322 13.13 10.51 -8.15
C THR A 322 13.46 12.00 -8.15
N GLY A 323 13.31 12.67 -9.30
CA GLY A 323 13.66 14.08 -9.45
C GLY A 323 15.18 14.33 -9.51
N ASP A 324 15.59 15.53 -9.12
CA ASP A 324 16.97 16.02 -9.22
C ASP A 324 17.51 16.57 -7.89
N ARG A 325 16.71 16.50 -6.83
CA ARG A 325 17.09 16.97 -5.50
C ARG A 325 18.05 16.00 -4.83
N SER A 326 19.05 16.56 -4.15
CA SER A 326 20.01 15.78 -3.37
C SER A 326 19.33 15.20 -2.13
N SER A 327 19.15 13.88 -2.14
CA SER A 327 18.39 13.15 -1.14
C SER A 327 19.11 11.89 -0.70
N ASN A 328 18.89 11.50 0.55
CA ASN A 328 19.59 10.41 1.19
C ASN A 328 18.63 9.31 1.61
N VAL A 329 19.14 8.10 1.74
CA VAL A 329 18.40 6.96 2.30
C VAL A 329 19.17 6.37 3.48
N ARG A 330 18.49 6.16 4.61
CA ARG A 330 19.01 5.33 5.70
C ARG A 330 18.43 3.92 5.58
N VAL A 331 19.30 2.92 5.50
CA VAL A 331 18.91 1.51 5.32
C VAL A 331 18.33 0.89 6.60
N ASN A 332 17.59 -0.20 6.42
CA ASN A 332 17.04 -1.00 7.52
C ASN A 332 17.67 -2.39 7.56
N GLY A 333 17.09 -3.30 8.34
CA GLY A 333 17.62 -4.65 8.51
C GLY A 333 17.35 -5.61 7.34
N TYR A 334 16.64 -5.18 6.29
CA TYR A 334 16.40 -6.02 5.12
C TYR A 334 17.54 -5.88 4.11
N ASN A 335 17.50 -6.73 3.08
CA ASN A 335 18.40 -6.61 1.95
C ASN A 335 17.84 -5.56 0.97
N ASN A 336 18.26 -4.31 1.05
CA ASN A 336 17.62 -3.25 0.25
C ASN A 336 18.18 -3.17 -1.19
N ASP A 337 17.32 -2.87 -2.15
CA ASP A 337 17.70 -2.36 -3.47
C ASP A 337 17.39 -0.85 -3.52
N ILE A 338 18.45 -0.02 -3.59
CA ILE A 338 18.36 1.44 -3.56
C ILE A 338 18.90 2.01 -4.87
N THR A 339 18.08 2.82 -5.53
CA THR A 339 18.47 3.58 -6.73
C THR A 339 18.37 5.07 -6.43
N GLY A 340 19.44 5.82 -6.71
CA GLY A 340 19.45 7.27 -6.58
C GLY A 340 18.75 7.99 -7.73
N ASN A 341 18.83 9.31 -7.72
CA ASN A 341 18.26 10.22 -8.70
C ASN A 341 19.38 11.04 -9.36
N SER A 342 19.07 12.12 -10.08
CA SER A 342 20.11 12.96 -10.71
C SER A 342 20.79 13.96 -9.76
N GLY A 343 20.35 14.00 -8.50
CA GLY A 343 20.98 14.78 -7.44
C GLY A 343 22.22 14.07 -6.87
N LYS A 344 22.77 14.61 -5.78
CA LYS A 344 23.81 13.93 -5.01
C LYS A 344 23.15 13.08 -3.92
N ASN A 345 23.26 11.77 -4.03
CA ASN A 345 22.61 10.83 -3.13
C ASN A 345 23.59 10.19 -2.14
N THR A 346 23.13 10.08 -0.89
CA THR A 346 23.88 9.42 0.17
C THR A 346 23.11 8.24 0.72
N VAL A 347 23.79 7.10 0.93
CA VAL A 347 23.24 5.97 1.67
C VAL A 347 23.91 5.89 3.04
N LEU A 348 23.09 5.90 4.10
CA LEU A 348 23.55 5.90 5.48
C LEU A 348 23.41 4.51 6.10
N PHE A 349 24.54 3.99 6.58
CA PHE A 349 24.68 2.74 7.33
C PHE A 349 24.83 3.02 8.82
N SER A 350 24.47 2.03 9.64
CA SER A 350 24.36 2.17 11.09
C SER A 350 25.68 1.93 11.84
N GLY A 351 26.63 1.24 11.20
CA GLY A 351 27.87 0.76 11.81
C GLY A 351 29.14 1.42 11.31
N ASN A 352 30.27 0.96 11.84
CA ASN A 352 31.59 1.41 11.44
C ASN A 352 32.00 0.79 10.10
N TYR A 353 32.76 1.51 9.29
CA TYR A 353 33.17 1.10 7.94
C TYR A 353 33.79 -0.31 7.88
N ALA A 354 34.61 -0.66 8.87
CA ALA A 354 35.32 -1.95 8.93
C ALA A 354 34.40 -3.18 9.08
N GLU A 355 33.13 -2.97 9.46
CA GLU A 355 32.14 -4.04 9.62
C GLU A 355 31.44 -4.40 8.30
N TYR A 356 31.72 -3.67 7.21
CA TYR A 356 31.04 -3.85 5.92
C TYR A 356 32.00 -4.36 4.85
N THR A 357 31.48 -5.23 3.99
CA THR A 357 32.12 -5.65 2.75
C THR A 357 31.49 -4.91 1.57
N ILE A 358 32.25 -4.04 0.92
CA ILE A 358 31.82 -3.26 -0.25
C ILE A 358 32.40 -3.88 -1.52
N ARG A 359 31.54 -4.17 -2.51
CA ARG A 359 31.95 -4.76 -3.79
C ARG A 359 31.31 -4.03 -4.96
N LEU A 360 32.12 -3.54 -5.90
CA LEU A 360 31.62 -3.07 -7.19
C LEU A 360 31.19 -4.27 -8.04
N ARG A 361 30.05 -4.14 -8.72
CA ARG A 361 29.49 -5.12 -9.65
C ARG A 361 29.42 -4.53 -11.05
N SER A 362 29.07 -5.36 -12.04
CA SER A 362 28.84 -4.92 -13.42
C SER A 362 27.73 -3.85 -13.47
N GLY A 363 27.86 -2.89 -14.39
CA GLY A 363 26.86 -1.84 -14.61
C GLY A 363 26.80 -0.79 -13.49
N PHE A 364 27.94 -0.45 -12.88
CA PHE A 364 28.07 0.56 -11.82
C PHE A 364 27.23 0.33 -10.55
N SER A 365 26.68 -0.88 -10.38
CA SER A 365 26.01 -1.26 -9.13
C SER A 365 27.02 -1.59 -8.03
N ILE A 366 26.73 -1.23 -6.79
CA ILE A 366 27.56 -1.48 -5.62
C ILE A 366 26.81 -2.39 -4.67
N ARG A 367 27.45 -3.45 -4.18
CA ARG A 367 26.94 -4.27 -3.09
C ARG A 367 27.63 -3.90 -1.79
N VAL A 368 26.86 -3.52 -0.78
CA VAL A 368 27.33 -3.27 0.59
C VAL A 368 26.71 -4.31 1.51
N GLU A 369 27.54 -5.20 2.04
CA GLU A 369 27.12 -6.29 2.94
C GLU A 369 27.60 -6.00 4.35
N ASP A 370 26.66 -5.97 5.30
CA ASP A 370 26.93 -5.84 6.71
C ASP A 370 27.38 -7.18 7.31
N GLY A 371 28.53 -7.20 8.00
CA GLY A 371 29.03 -8.36 8.72
C GLY A 371 28.36 -8.61 10.07
N VAL A 372 27.55 -7.65 10.56
CA VAL A 372 26.81 -7.78 11.83
C VAL A 372 25.38 -8.25 11.55
N SER A 373 24.99 -9.36 12.18
CA SER A 373 23.66 -9.94 12.00
C SER A 373 22.54 -8.98 12.46
N ASN A 374 21.42 -8.97 11.72
CA ASN A 374 20.20 -8.22 12.05
C ASN A 374 20.38 -6.69 12.16
N ARG A 375 21.37 -6.11 11.47
CA ARG A 375 21.59 -4.65 11.46
C ARG A 375 21.20 -3.98 10.14
N ASP A 376 22.05 -4.01 9.12
CA ASP A 376 21.79 -3.33 7.83
C ASP A 376 21.66 -4.29 6.63
N GLY A 377 21.78 -5.61 6.84
CA GLY A 377 21.60 -6.61 5.78
C GLY A 377 22.57 -6.48 4.60
N ILE A 378 22.09 -6.85 3.41
CA ILE A 378 22.84 -6.81 2.15
C ILE A 378 22.17 -5.84 1.19
N ASN A 379 22.85 -4.75 0.86
CA ASN A 379 22.31 -3.66 0.08
C ASN A 379 22.90 -3.64 -1.34
N THR A 380 22.04 -3.47 -2.34
CA THR A 380 22.43 -3.24 -3.73
C THR A 380 22.09 -1.80 -4.09
N LEU A 381 23.10 -1.04 -4.51
CA LEU A 381 23.01 0.40 -4.73
C LEU A 381 23.29 0.72 -6.21
N ARG A 382 22.53 1.64 -6.78
CA ARG A 382 22.75 2.22 -8.12
C ARG A 382 22.60 3.73 -8.05
N ASP A 383 23.41 4.44 -8.83
CA ASP A 383 23.37 5.91 -8.93
C ASP A 383 23.51 6.58 -7.55
N ILE A 384 24.53 6.18 -6.77
CA ILE A 384 24.82 6.72 -5.44
C ILE A 384 26.25 7.28 -5.41
N GLU A 385 26.40 8.52 -4.92
CA GLU A 385 27.68 9.22 -4.84
C GLU A 385 28.37 9.05 -3.49
N VAL A 386 27.61 8.83 -2.41
CA VAL A 386 28.19 8.84 -1.05
C VAL A 386 27.65 7.69 -0.20
N LEU A 387 28.55 7.01 0.50
CA LEU A 387 28.21 6.08 1.57
C LEU A 387 28.66 6.68 2.91
N THR A 388 27.77 6.74 3.89
CA THR A 388 28.09 7.22 5.23
C THR A 388 27.98 6.08 6.22
N PHE A 389 29.06 5.85 6.96
CA PHE A 389 29.18 4.93 8.08
C PHE A 389 29.31 5.75 9.37
N GLN A 390 29.22 5.09 10.52
CA GLN A 390 29.28 5.75 11.83
C GLN A 390 30.61 6.50 12.06
N ASP A 391 31.72 5.97 11.57
CA ASP A 391 33.08 6.49 11.77
C ASP A 391 33.69 7.11 10.50
N ARG A 392 33.03 7.00 9.34
CA ARG A 392 33.62 7.37 8.06
C ARG A 392 32.58 7.73 7.01
N VAL A 393 32.94 8.70 6.16
CA VAL A 393 32.25 8.97 4.89
C VAL A 393 33.12 8.48 3.73
N LEU A 394 32.52 7.77 2.77
CA LEU A 394 33.15 7.32 1.53
C LEU A 394 32.44 7.99 0.34
N VAL A 395 33.18 8.76 -0.43
CA VAL A 395 32.69 9.32 -1.71
C VAL A 395 33.06 8.35 -2.83
N LEU A 396 32.05 7.87 -3.53
CA LEU A 396 32.15 7.00 -4.69
C LEU A 396 32.48 7.85 -5.91
N GLY A 397 33.49 7.46 -6.70
CA GLY A 397 33.84 8.18 -7.93
C GLY A 397 34.70 9.44 -7.76
N SER A 398 35.59 9.49 -6.78
CA SER A 398 36.66 10.52 -6.72
C SER A 398 37.99 10.08 -7.34
N GLU A 399 37.96 9.31 -8.43
CA GLU A 399 39.12 9.12 -9.31
C GLU A 399 38.67 9.18 -10.78
N THR A 400 38.81 10.38 -11.36
CA THR A 400 39.31 10.55 -12.73
C THR A 400 40.40 11.60 -12.70
#